data_AF-A0A959RPL0-F1
#
_entry.id   AF-A0A959RPL0-F1
#
_cell.length_a   1.000
_cell.length_b   1.000
_cell.length_c   1.000
_cell.angle_alpha   90.00
_cell.angle_beta   90.00
_cell.angle_gamma   90.00
#
_symmetry.space_group_name_H-M   'P 1'
#
loop_
_entity.id
_entity.type
_entity.pdbx_description
1 polymer ?
#
loop_
_entity_poly.entity_id
_entity_poly.type
_entity_poly.pdbx_seq_one_letter_code
_entity_poly.pdbx_strand_id
1 'polypeptide(L)'
;MLSRLSIKNYAIIDELEIDFSNNLNIITGETGAGKSIIVGALSLILGARADTTVLVNKKKKCIIEGIFSAIDNKAVEDFWQENQLDREDEIIIRREIAANGKSRAFINDTPVKLTQLEELSTWLVDLHQQFDVQELVQADFQLQVVDAMAGHENLLKTYRDIFQQWKTARQELMNLQQQKDQFDKEADYNQFQFEELQEAGFKENELEEIEAALKLSNNAEAIKEALLKVNFALSESEEPMVQKLKILLQQLTPFADAHPSLPPLIERLAATQIELQDIAADLEKMGDHIQYDAEKVEEMNERLSLGYKLQQKHGLHSTAELLALQEDLNRKLQAVLKIDDDILQAKKETDTLFAAAKSNAEKISAQRKKHCKPLEEKVNTLIKQVGMPNARLKIAMESVPLHASGADRVEFLFNANLPATQKMNENLFVPIRKV
;
A
#
# COMPACT_ATOMS: atom_id res chain seq x y z
N MET A 1 -35.50 33.94 -2.24
CA MET A 1 -35.23 35.32 -1.75
C MET A 1 -36.08 35.58 -0.52
N LEU A 2 -35.58 36.27 0.52
CA LEU A 2 -36.37 36.59 1.72
C LEU A 2 -37.48 37.60 1.39
N SER A 3 -38.74 37.20 1.56
CA SER A 3 -39.92 38.04 1.32
C SER A 3 -40.48 38.63 2.60
N ARG A 4 -40.46 37.88 3.71
CA ARG A 4 -41.00 38.31 5.01
C ARG A 4 -40.17 37.80 6.17
N LEU A 5 -40.05 38.61 7.21
CA LEU A 5 -39.45 38.25 8.50
C LEU A 5 -40.38 38.63 9.64
N SER A 6 -40.78 37.66 10.45
CA SER A 6 -41.54 37.83 11.68
C SER A 6 -40.66 37.50 12.89
N ILE A 7 -40.60 38.40 13.86
CA ILE A 7 -39.80 38.27 15.08
C ILE A 7 -40.72 38.52 16.27
N LYS A 8 -40.74 37.59 17.22
CA LYS A 8 -41.48 37.72 18.48
C LYS A 8 -40.56 37.42 19.65
N ASN A 9 -40.56 38.32 20.65
CA ASN A 9 -39.86 38.19 21.92
C ASN A 9 -38.33 38.01 21.79
N TYR A 10 -37.67 38.86 21.01
CA TYR A 10 -36.22 38.79 20.72
C TYR A 10 -35.49 40.12 20.98
N ALA A 11 -34.43 40.10 21.78
CA ALA A 11 -33.62 41.24 22.22
C ALA A 11 -34.42 42.36 22.91
N ILE A 12 -34.86 43.38 22.16
CA ILE A 12 -35.74 44.47 22.60
C ILE A 12 -37.07 44.50 21.83
N ILE A 13 -37.30 43.51 20.96
CA ILE A 13 -38.46 43.42 20.07
C ILE A 13 -39.48 42.48 20.70
N ASP A 14 -40.63 43.03 21.10
CA ASP A 14 -41.78 42.22 21.52
C ASP A 14 -42.43 41.52 20.33
N GLU A 15 -42.71 42.26 19.25
CA GLU A 15 -43.24 41.75 17.99
C GLU A 15 -42.84 42.70 16.84
N LEU A 16 -42.36 42.13 15.73
CA LEU A 16 -41.98 42.85 14.52
C LEU A 16 -42.29 41.98 13.31
N GLU A 17 -42.89 42.58 12.29
CA GLU A 17 -43.05 41.97 10.99
C GLU A 17 -42.53 42.93 9.92
N ILE A 18 -41.69 42.42 9.02
CA ILE A 18 -41.10 43.17 7.92
C ILE A 18 -41.36 42.40 6.63
N ASP A 19 -41.96 43.08 5.66
CA ASP A 19 -42.02 42.63 4.27
C ASP A 19 -40.87 43.28 3.48
N PHE A 20 -40.04 42.45 2.85
CA PHE A 20 -38.90 42.88 2.06
C PHE A 20 -39.28 43.02 0.59
N SER A 21 -38.72 44.04 -0.06
CA SER A 21 -38.81 44.18 -1.51
C SER A 21 -37.82 43.24 -2.21
N ASN A 22 -38.12 42.88 -3.46
CA ASN A 22 -37.23 42.05 -4.29
C ASN A 22 -35.96 42.77 -4.78
N ASN A 23 -35.76 44.04 -4.37
CA ASN A 23 -34.69 44.91 -4.83
C ASN A 23 -33.80 45.32 -3.65
N LEU A 24 -33.29 46.55 -3.66
CA LEU A 24 -32.45 47.08 -2.60
C LEU A 24 -33.29 47.50 -1.39
N ASN A 25 -33.10 46.81 -0.26
CA ASN A 25 -33.70 47.16 1.02
C ASN A 25 -32.67 47.90 1.89
N ILE A 26 -32.95 49.15 2.26
CA ILE A 26 -32.06 49.97 3.11
C ILE A 26 -32.72 50.17 4.47
N ILE A 27 -32.08 49.65 5.53
CA ILE A 27 -32.52 49.84 6.92
C ILE A 27 -31.71 50.98 7.52
N THR A 28 -32.40 52.03 7.99
CA THR A 28 -31.80 53.22 8.63
C THR A 28 -32.37 53.41 10.04
N GLY A 29 -31.70 54.21 10.88
CA GLY A 29 -32.13 54.51 12.25
C GLY A 29 -31.10 55.35 13.01
N GLU A 30 -31.46 55.81 14.20
CA GLU A 30 -30.61 56.69 15.04
C GLU A 30 -29.48 55.93 15.75
N THR A 31 -29.72 54.65 16.10
CA THR A 31 -28.71 53.78 16.71
C THR A 31 -28.57 52.49 15.88
N GLY A 32 -27.34 51.98 15.74
CA GLY A 32 -27.04 50.73 15.01
C GLY A 32 -27.62 49.46 15.64
N ALA A 33 -28.32 49.58 16.77
CA ALA A 33 -28.94 48.48 17.49
C ALA A 33 -30.04 47.79 16.66
N GLY A 34 -30.94 48.55 16.02
CA GLY A 34 -32.06 47.97 15.25
C GLY A 34 -31.60 47.08 14.09
N LYS A 35 -30.61 47.55 13.32
CA LYS A 35 -29.98 46.74 12.25
C LYS A 35 -29.35 45.47 12.81
N SER A 36 -28.58 45.59 13.90
CA SER A 36 -27.87 44.44 14.51
C SER A 36 -28.86 43.39 15.05
N ILE A 37 -30.01 43.82 15.56
CA ILE A 37 -31.05 42.91 16.04
C ILE A 37 -31.71 42.15 14.88
N ILE A 38 -32.06 42.84 13.79
CA ILE A 38 -32.65 42.20 12.61
C ILE A 38 -31.66 41.21 11.98
N VAL A 39 -30.40 41.61 11.82
CA VAL A 39 -29.32 40.73 11.32
C VAL A 39 -29.10 39.54 12.26
N GLY A 40 -29.10 39.77 13.58
CA GLY A 40 -28.97 38.70 14.57
C GLY A 40 -30.14 37.71 14.52
N ALA A 41 -31.38 38.19 14.35
CA ALA A 41 -32.55 37.33 14.21
C ALA A 41 -32.50 36.52 12.92
N LEU A 42 -32.09 37.14 11.80
CA LEU A 42 -31.88 36.46 10.53
C LEU A 42 -30.82 35.36 10.66
N SER A 43 -29.68 35.64 11.31
CA SER A 43 -28.65 34.62 11.57
C SER A 43 -29.18 33.39 12.32
N LEU A 44 -30.14 33.55 13.23
CA LEU A 44 -30.72 32.42 13.99
C LEU A 44 -31.61 31.50 13.14
N ILE A 45 -32.32 32.03 12.15
CA ILE A 45 -33.04 31.21 11.16
C ILE A 45 -32.10 30.67 10.07
N LEU A 46 -30.87 31.17 9.97
CA LEU A 46 -29.81 30.61 9.10
C LEU A 46 -28.90 29.61 9.83
N GLY A 47 -29.30 29.16 11.03
CA GLY A 47 -28.59 28.09 11.73
C GLY A 47 -27.58 28.54 12.80
N ALA A 48 -27.42 29.84 13.03
CA ALA A 48 -26.57 30.31 14.13
C ALA A 48 -27.06 29.80 15.50
N ARG A 49 -26.10 29.62 16.43
CA ARG A 49 -26.41 29.21 17.80
C ARG A 49 -27.14 30.33 18.54
N ALA A 50 -28.24 29.96 19.19
CA ALA A 50 -29.00 30.86 20.04
C ALA A 50 -28.35 30.99 21.41
N ASP A 51 -28.14 32.23 21.88
CA ASP A 51 -27.87 32.50 23.29
C ASP A 51 -29.20 32.77 24.02
N THR A 52 -29.33 32.21 25.21
CA THR A 52 -30.50 32.39 26.09
C THR A 52 -30.61 33.80 26.66
N THR A 53 -29.53 34.57 26.61
CA THR A 53 -29.49 35.99 27.01
C THR A 53 -30.34 36.90 26.11
N VAL A 54 -30.76 36.42 24.94
CA VAL A 54 -31.42 37.23 23.91
C VAL A 54 -32.95 37.30 24.07
N LEU A 55 -33.55 36.70 25.10
CA LEU A 55 -35.00 36.77 25.35
C LEU A 55 -35.39 38.08 26.05
N VAL A 56 -36.32 38.85 25.47
CA VAL A 56 -36.92 40.05 26.11
C VAL A 56 -37.67 39.63 27.37
N ASN A 57 -38.59 38.69 27.21
CA ASN A 57 -39.39 38.11 28.28
C ASN A 57 -38.96 36.66 28.53
N LYS A 58 -38.24 36.46 29.63
CA LYS A 58 -37.73 35.15 30.07
C LYS A 58 -38.80 34.12 30.43
N LYS A 59 -40.09 34.48 30.39
CA LYS A 59 -41.23 33.57 30.65
C LYS A 59 -41.96 33.13 29.39
N LYS A 60 -41.66 33.71 28.22
CA LYS A 60 -42.30 33.39 26.93
C LYS A 60 -41.27 32.79 25.98
N LYS A 61 -41.73 31.99 25.01
CA LYS A 61 -40.86 31.54 23.90
C LYS A 61 -40.55 32.70 22.94
N CYS A 62 -39.38 32.68 22.35
CA CYS A 62 -39.02 33.51 21.20
C CYS A 62 -39.29 32.73 19.92
N ILE A 63 -39.81 33.43 18.91
CA ILE A 63 -40.12 32.85 17.60
C ILE A 63 -39.56 33.81 16.55
N ILE A 64 -38.76 33.27 15.65
CA ILE A 64 -38.28 33.99 14.47
C ILE A 64 -38.68 33.15 13.27
N GLU A 65 -39.35 33.76 12.30
CA GLU A 65 -39.83 33.09 11.10
C GLU A 65 -39.48 33.92 9.86
N GLY A 66 -38.84 33.29 8.88
CA GLY A 66 -38.52 33.89 7.60
C GLY A 66 -39.18 33.11 6.47
N ILE A 67 -39.81 33.84 5.55
CA ILE A 67 -40.39 33.28 4.34
C ILE A 67 -39.47 33.60 3.18
N PHE A 68 -39.08 32.58 2.43
CA PHE A 68 -38.22 32.71 1.25
C PHE A 68 -38.96 32.20 0.01
N SER A 69 -38.84 32.90 -1.11
CA SER A 69 -39.26 32.35 -2.40
C SER A 69 -38.41 31.12 -2.75
N ALA A 70 -39.04 30.09 -3.33
CA ALA A 70 -38.36 28.90 -3.83
C ALA A 70 -37.18 29.24 -4.76
N ILE A 71 -36.13 28.43 -4.67
CA ILE A 71 -34.93 28.54 -5.50
C ILE A 71 -34.95 27.41 -6.52
N ASP A 72 -34.84 27.75 -7.80
CA ASP A 72 -34.66 26.76 -8.86
C ASP A 72 -33.18 26.36 -8.93
N ASN A 73 -32.78 25.42 -8.06
CA ASN A 73 -31.41 24.90 -7.98
C ASN A 73 -31.45 23.40 -7.71
N LYS A 74 -30.79 22.62 -8.56
CA LYS A 74 -30.70 21.17 -8.46
C LYS A 74 -30.19 20.68 -7.09
N ALA A 75 -29.22 21.38 -6.49
CA ALA A 75 -28.70 21.01 -5.17
C ALA A 75 -29.76 21.17 -4.06
N VAL A 76 -30.65 22.16 -4.18
CA VAL A 76 -31.77 22.36 -3.26
C VAL A 76 -32.84 21.28 -3.48
N GLU A 77 -33.04 20.82 -4.71
CA GLU A 77 -33.93 19.67 -5.00
C GLU A 77 -33.44 18.36 -4.40
N ASP A 78 -32.15 18.09 -4.53
CA ASP A 78 -31.54 16.91 -3.94
C ASP A 78 -31.66 16.96 -2.39
N PHE A 79 -31.48 18.14 -1.79
CA PHE A 79 -31.66 18.35 -0.34
C PHE A 79 -33.07 17.99 0.17
N TRP A 80 -34.14 18.36 -0.56
CA TRP A 80 -35.51 18.00 -0.18
C TRP A 80 -35.71 16.48 -0.14
N GLN A 81 -35.21 15.77 -1.15
CA GLN A 81 -35.34 14.31 -1.27
C GLN A 81 -34.53 13.58 -0.20
N GLU A 82 -33.27 13.99 0.02
CA GLU A 82 -32.38 13.35 0.99
C GLU A 82 -32.87 13.53 2.43
N ASN A 83 -33.46 14.67 2.74
CA ASN A 83 -33.97 14.99 4.09
C ASN A 83 -35.45 14.64 4.30
N GLN A 84 -36.12 14.08 3.30
CA GLN A 84 -37.55 13.72 3.32
C GLN A 84 -38.45 14.90 3.71
N LEU A 85 -38.16 16.07 3.14
CA LEU A 85 -38.89 17.31 3.37
C LEU A 85 -39.80 17.63 2.17
N ASP A 86 -41.00 18.11 2.44
CA ASP A 86 -41.95 18.48 1.39
C ASP A 86 -41.55 19.81 0.73
N ARG A 87 -41.49 19.78 -0.60
CA ARG A 87 -41.25 20.98 -1.41
C ARG A 87 -42.54 21.77 -1.55
N GLU A 88 -42.47 23.05 -1.20
CA GLU A 88 -43.53 24.02 -1.41
C GLU A 88 -43.01 25.20 -2.26
N ASP A 89 -43.93 26.03 -2.77
CA ASP A 89 -43.60 27.23 -3.56
C ASP A 89 -42.89 28.30 -2.71
N GLU A 90 -43.12 28.29 -1.40
CA GLU A 90 -42.44 29.11 -0.40
C GLU A 90 -41.68 28.22 0.58
N ILE A 91 -40.49 28.68 0.99
CA ILE A 91 -39.67 28.03 1.99
C ILE A 91 -39.85 28.82 3.28
N ILE A 92 -40.55 28.23 4.25
CA ILE A 92 -40.82 28.82 5.55
C ILE A 92 -39.84 28.23 6.57
N ILE A 93 -38.97 29.08 7.09
CA ILE A 93 -38.00 28.70 8.11
C ILE A 93 -38.38 29.33 9.44
N ARG A 94 -38.59 28.51 10.46
CA ARG A 94 -38.93 28.98 11.80
C ARG A 94 -37.96 28.46 12.85
N ARG A 95 -37.45 29.38 13.67
CA ARG A 95 -36.64 29.10 14.85
C ARG A 95 -37.43 29.43 16.10
N GLU A 96 -37.64 28.45 16.97
CA GLU A 96 -38.24 28.65 18.29
C GLU A 96 -37.20 28.46 19.39
N ILE A 97 -37.15 29.40 20.35
CA ILE A 97 -36.29 29.32 21.53
C ILE A 97 -37.20 29.38 22.76
N ALA A 98 -37.28 28.28 23.49
CA ALA A 98 -38.06 28.20 24.72
C ALA A 98 -37.39 28.96 25.88
N ALA A 99 -38.17 29.36 26.87
CA ALA A 99 -37.69 30.04 28.08
C ALA A 99 -36.61 29.24 28.87
N ASN A 100 -36.58 27.91 28.70
CA ASN A 100 -35.56 27.04 29.29
C ASN A 100 -34.30 26.86 28.40
N GLY A 101 -34.19 27.64 27.32
CA GLY A 101 -33.06 27.62 26.40
C GLY A 101 -33.08 26.52 25.34
N LYS A 102 -34.09 25.64 25.32
CA LYS A 102 -34.23 24.64 24.25
C LYS A 102 -34.60 25.34 22.95
N SER A 103 -33.80 25.12 21.91
CA SER A 103 -34.05 25.66 20.57
C SER A 103 -34.52 24.56 19.62
N ARG A 104 -35.50 24.88 18.77
CA ARG A 104 -36.05 24.01 17.73
C ARG A 104 -36.05 24.78 16.40
N ALA A 105 -35.75 24.08 15.31
CA ALA A 105 -35.84 24.60 13.95
C ALA A 105 -36.92 23.83 13.19
N PHE A 106 -37.59 24.53 12.28
CA PHE A 106 -38.60 23.99 11.39
C PHE A 106 -38.36 24.53 9.97
N ILE A 107 -38.59 23.67 8.98
CA ILE A 107 -38.66 24.02 7.56
C ILE A 107 -40.01 23.50 7.06
N ASN A 108 -40.86 24.36 6.49
CA ASN A 108 -42.21 24.03 6.01
C ASN A 108 -42.99 23.18 7.04
N ASP A 109 -43.08 23.70 8.27
CA ASP A 109 -43.71 23.07 9.44
C ASP A 109 -43.11 21.72 9.92
N THR A 110 -42.07 21.21 9.26
CA THR A 110 -41.39 19.97 9.63
C THR A 110 -40.19 20.25 10.54
N PRO A 111 -40.05 19.58 11.70
CA PRO A 111 -38.92 19.81 12.60
C PRO A 111 -37.61 19.27 12.01
N VAL A 112 -36.57 20.10 11.98
CA VAL A 112 -35.27 19.76 11.40
C VAL A 112 -34.11 19.95 12.38
N LYS A 113 -32.99 19.27 12.09
CA LYS A 113 -31.73 19.47 12.81
C LYS A 113 -31.10 20.81 12.41
N LEU A 114 -30.28 21.36 13.31
CA LEU A 114 -29.57 22.62 13.05
C LEU A 114 -28.64 22.53 11.84
N THR A 115 -27.97 21.39 11.65
CA THR A 115 -27.05 21.18 10.52
C THR A 115 -27.77 21.18 9.17
N GLN A 116 -28.98 20.62 9.11
CA GLN A 116 -29.81 20.66 7.90
C GLN A 116 -30.24 22.10 7.57
N LEU A 117 -30.51 22.89 8.61
CA LEU A 117 -30.82 24.30 8.45
C LEU A 117 -29.61 25.11 7.98
N GLU A 118 -28.43 24.87 8.56
CA GLU A 118 -27.17 25.50 8.15
C GLU A 118 -26.86 25.20 6.68
N GLU A 119 -27.01 23.93 6.25
CA GLU A 119 -26.81 23.52 4.85
C GLU A 119 -27.75 24.26 3.89
N LEU A 120 -29.07 24.24 4.16
CA LEU A 120 -30.05 24.95 3.33
C LEU A 120 -29.78 26.47 3.29
N SER A 121 -29.36 27.04 4.42
CA SER A 121 -29.11 28.48 4.54
C SER A 121 -28.04 29.00 3.59
N THR A 122 -27.03 28.18 3.27
CA THR A 122 -25.92 28.55 2.36
C THR A 122 -26.40 28.88 0.94
N TRP A 123 -27.54 28.33 0.52
CA TRP A 123 -28.15 28.63 -0.78
C TRP A 123 -29.16 29.78 -0.72
N LEU A 124 -29.74 30.06 0.46
CA LEU A 124 -30.81 31.04 0.63
C LEU A 124 -30.30 32.45 0.90
N VAL A 125 -29.26 32.59 1.72
CA VAL A 125 -28.74 33.90 2.16
C VAL A 125 -27.23 33.85 2.27
N ASP A 126 -26.57 34.80 1.61
CA ASP A 126 -25.18 35.14 1.89
C ASP A 126 -25.14 36.38 2.81
N LEU A 127 -24.63 36.19 4.02
CA LEU A 127 -24.70 37.19 5.08
C LEU A 127 -23.30 37.73 5.39
N HIS A 128 -22.88 38.80 4.73
CA HIS A 128 -21.58 39.43 5.00
C HIS A 128 -21.60 40.31 6.26
N GLN A 129 -21.01 39.81 7.35
CA GLN A 129 -20.66 40.53 8.56
C GLN A 129 -19.23 41.06 8.51
N GLN A 130 -18.87 41.85 9.52
CA GLN A 130 -17.56 42.49 9.68
C GLN A 130 -16.38 41.47 9.79
N PHE A 131 -16.65 40.16 9.85
CA PHE A 131 -15.67 39.08 10.03
C PHE A 131 -15.70 37.95 8.97
N ASP A 132 -16.49 38.05 7.89
CA ASP A 132 -16.57 36.99 6.83
C ASP A 132 -15.42 36.99 5.84
N VAL A 133 -14.38 37.79 6.10
CA VAL A 133 -13.15 37.88 5.28
C VAL A 133 -12.30 36.60 5.36
N GLN A 134 -12.80 35.52 5.99
CA GLN A 134 -12.01 34.31 6.24
C GLN A 134 -11.65 33.54 4.96
N GLU A 135 -12.50 33.54 3.94
CA GLU A 135 -12.23 32.86 2.66
C GLU A 135 -11.21 33.63 1.80
N LEU A 136 -11.30 34.97 1.78
CA LEU A 136 -10.37 35.84 1.05
C LEU A 136 -8.90 35.72 1.50
N VAL A 137 -8.67 35.24 2.73
CA VAL A 137 -7.33 34.98 3.29
C VAL A 137 -6.79 33.61 2.84
N GLN A 138 -7.65 32.69 2.39
CA GLN A 138 -7.22 31.34 2.01
C GLN A 138 -6.51 31.35 0.64
N ALA A 139 -5.32 30.77 0.60
CA ALA A 139 -4.52 30.68 -0.63
C ALA A 139 -5.25 29.90 -1.75
N ASP A 140 -6.01 28.85 -1.38
CA ASP A 140 -6.79 28.05 -2.33
C ASP A 140 -7.90 28.88 -2.98
N PHE A 141 -8.60 29.71 -2.21
CA PHE A 141 -9.62 30.63 -2.72
C PHE A 141 -9.01 31.69 -3.62
N GLN A 142 -7.89 32.30 -3.21
CA GLN A 142 -7.17 33.29 -4.03
C GLN A 142 -6.74 32.69 -5.38
N LEU A 143 -6.26 31.44 -5.39
CA LEU A 143 -5.92 30.72 -6.61
C LEU A 143 -7.15 30.46 -7.49
N GLN A 144 -8.28 30.02 -6.89
CA GLN A 144 -9.54 29.79 -7.59
C GLN A 144 -10.06 31.08 -8.24
N VAL A 145 -9.95 32.23 -7.58
CA VAL A 145 -10.34 33.53 -8.15
C VAL A 145 -9.52 33.84 -9.40
N VAL A 146 -8.20 33.64 -9.36
CA VAL A 146 -7.34 33.86 -10.54
C VAL A 146 -7.67 32.86 -11.65
N ASP A 147 -7.94 31.60 -11.30
CA ASP A 147 -8.28 30.55 -12.26
C ASP A 147 -9.63 30.79 -12.96
N ALA A 148 -10.64 31.24 -12.21
CA ALA A 148 -11.94 31.63 -12.75
C ALA A 148 -11.81 32.83 -13.71
N MET A 149 -10.95 33.79 -13.38
CA MET A 149 -10.66 34.94 -14.24
C MET A 149 -9.84 34.60 -15.49
N ALA A 150 -9.02 33.53 -15.42
CA ALA A 150 -8.29 33.00 -16.57
C ALA A 150 -9.20 32.15 -17.49
N GLY A 151 -10.29 31.58 -16.97
CA GLY A 151 -11.27 30.81 -17.76
C GLY A 151 -10.72 29.48 -18.28
N HIS A 152 -9.73 28.90 -17.61
CA HIS A 152 -8.99 27.71 -18.06
C HIS A 152 -9.35 26.41 -17.34
N GLU A 153 -10.60 26.29 -16.88
CA GLU A 153 -11.07 25.12 -16.12
C GLU A 153 -10.81 23.78 -16.81
N ASN A 154 -10.98 23.72 -18.14
CA ASN A 154 -10.70 22.51 -18.91
C ASN A 154 -9.21 22.13 -18.87
N LEU A 155 -8.31 23.11 -18.91
CA LEU A 155 -6.87 22.87 -18.81
C LEU A 155 -6.48 22.40 -17.40
N LEU A 156 -7.12 22.95 -16.36
CA LEU A 156 -6.96 22.51 -14.98
C LEU A 156 -7.47 21.08 -14.75
N LYS A 157 -8.60 20.71 -15.33
CA LYS A 157 -9.12 19.33 -15.29
C LYS A 157 -8.12 18.35 -15.92
N THR A 158 -7.68 18.62 -17.15
CA THR A 158 -6.67 17.80 -17.84
C THR A 158 -5.38 17.70 -17.04
N TYR A 159 -4.92 18.79 -16.43
CA TYR A 159 -3.74 18.77 -15.57
C TYR A 159 -3.93 17.88 -14.35
N ARG A 160 -5.07 17.98 -13.66
CA ARG A 160 -5.38 17.17 -12.47
C ARG A 160 -5.39 15.68 -12.79
N ASP A 161 -5.98 15.30 -13.92
CA ASP A 161 -6.04 13.90 -14.37
C ASP A 161 -4.62 13.35 -14.63
N ILE A 162 -3.80 14.10 -15.37
CA ILE A 162 -2.41 13.71 -15.66
C ILE A 162 -1.56 13.68 -14.38
N PHE A 163 -1.75 14.66 -13.47
CA PHE A 163 -1.04 14.70 -12.20
C PHE A 163 -1.38 13.50 -11.32
N GLN A 164 -2.64 13.08 -11.30
CA GLN A 164 -3.08 11.90 -10.57
C GLN A 164 -2.50 10.62 -11.17
N GLN A 165 -2.51 10.49 -12.50
CA GLN A 165 -1.85 9.37 -13.21
C GLN A 165 -0.34 9.33 -12.89
N TRP A 166 0.34 10.47 -12.95
CA TRP A 166 1.76 10.59 -12.59
C TRP A 166 2.02 10.16 -11.14
N LYS A 167 1.17 10.59 -10.20
CA LYS A 167 1.31 10.22 -8.79
C LYS A 167 1.18 8.71 -8.58
N THR A 168 0.22 8.08 -9.26
CA THR A 168 0.04 6.63 -9.23
C THR A 168 1.24 5.90 -9.83
N ALA A 169 1.67 6.28 -11.04
CA ALA A 169 2.82 5.68 -11.72
C ALA A 169 4.12 5.83 -10.92
N ARG A 170 4.32 7.00 -10.28
CA ARG A 170 5.47 7.24 -9.38
C ARG A 170 5.44 6.35 -8.14
N GLN A 171 4.26 6.10 -7.56
CA GLN A 171 4.13 5.20 -6.42
C GLN A 171 4.42 3.75 -6.84
N GLU A 172 3.94 3.33 -8.00
CA GLU A 172 4.23 2.01 -8.56
C GLU A 172 5.71 1.81 -8.84
N LEU A 173 6.38 2.80 -9.46
CA LEU A 173 7.83 2.81 -9.65
C LEU A 173 8.58 2.64 -8.32
N MET A 174 8.17 3.37 -7.29
CA MET A 174 8.81 3.30 -5.97
C MET A 174 8.62 1.92 -5.33
N ASN A 175 7.44 1.32 -5.48
CA ASN A 175 7.17 -0.04 -4.98
C ASN A 175 8.01 -1.08 -5.72
N LEU A 176 8.12 -0.99 -7.06
CA LEU A 176 8.95 -1.89 -7.85
C LEU A 176 10.43 -1.76 -7.50
N GLN A 177 10.93 -0.54 -7.28
CA GLN A 177 12.30 -0.31 -6.83
C GLN A 177 12.58 -0.89 -5.44
N GLN A 178 11.63 -0.76 -4.51
CA GLN A 178 11.75 -1.38 -3.19
C GLN A 178 11.74 -2.92 -3.27
N GLN A 179 10.88 -3.48 -4.13
CA GLN A 179 10.85 -4.92 -4.38
C GLN A 179 12.18 -5.39 -4.98
N LYS A 180 12.74 -4.65 -5.95
CA LYS A 180 14.05 -4.94 -6.52
C LYS A 180 15.15 -4.90 -5.46
N ASP A 181 15.21 -3.86 -4.63
CA ASP A 181 16.24 -3.75 -3.59
C ASP A 181 16.18 -4.92 -2.59
N GLN A 182 14.98 -5.47 -2.34
CA GLN A 182 14.81 -6.67 -1.52
C GLN A 182 15.25 -7.94 -2.28
N PHE A 183 14.87 -8.06 -3.54
CA PHE A 183 15.29 -9.17 -4.39
C PHE A 183 16.80 -9.21 -4.60
N ASP A 184 17.46 -8.09 -4.88
CA ASP A 184 18.91 -8.01 -5.09
C ASP A 184 19.69 -8.50 -3.86
N LYS A 185 19.22 -8.19 -2.65
CA LYS A 185 19.84 -8.69 -1.40
C LYS A 185 19.76 -10.21 -1.28
N GLU A 186 18.66 -10.79 -1.74
CA GLU A 186 18.44 -12.23 -1.71
C GLU A 186 19.02 -12.92 -2.96
N ALA A 187 19.21 -12.19 -4.06
CA ALA A 187 19.64 -12.70 -5.35
C ALA A 187 21.06 -13.24 -5.29
N ASP A 188 22.01 -12.54 -4.69
CA ASP A 188 23.38 -13.03 -4.54
C ASP A 188 23.43 -14.37 -3.78
N TYR A 189 22.64 -14.47 -2.70
CA TYR A 189 22.53 -15.68 -1.90
C TYR A 189 21.83 -16.82 -2.66
N ASN A 190 20.75 -16.51 -3.37
CA ASN A 190 20.02 -17.48 -4.19
C ASN A 190 20.83 -17.94 -5.40
N GLN A 191 21.61 -17.05 -6.02
CA GLN A 191 22.50 -17.34 -7.13
C GLN A 191 23.60 -18.30 -6.69
N PHE A 192 24.25 -18.03 -5.56
CA PHE A 192 25.27 -18.93 -5.01
C PHE A 192 24.72 -20.33 -4.72
N GLN A 193 23.52 -20.43 -4.12
CA GLN A 193 22.89 -21.73 -3.86
C GLN A 193 22.47 -22.45 -5.15
N PHE A 194 21.97 -21.70 -6.14
CA PHE A 194 21.60 -22.26 -7.43
C PHE A 194 22.81 -22.81 -8.19
N GLU A 195 23.91 -22.06 -8.22
CA GLU A 195 25.18 -22.49 -8.83
C GLU A 195 25.72 -23.75 -8.15
N GLU A 196 25.71 -23.81 -6.82
CA GLU A 196 26.16 -24.99 -6.07
C GLU A 196 25.32 -26.24 -6.40
N LEU A 197 23.98 -26.12 -6.49
CA LEU A 197 23.10 -27.23 -6.89
C LEU A 197 23.25 -27.59 -8.37
N GLN A 198 23.51 -26.60 -9.23
CA GLN A 198 23.73 -26.80 -10.65
C GLN A 198 25.06 -27.51 -10.94
N GLU A 199 26.13 -27.15 -10.24
CA GLU A 199 27.43 -27.82 -10.31
C GLU A 199 27.33 -29.27 -9.81
N ALA A 200 26.54 -29.52 -8.77
CA ALA A 200 26.29 -30.88 -8.29
C ALA A 200 25.55 -31.74 -9.33
N GLY A 201 24.61 -31.15 -10.08
CA GLY A 201 24.03 -31.75 -11.28
C GLY A 201 23.37 -33.11 -11.06
N PHE A 202 22.62 -33.26 -9.95
CA PHE A 202 21.91 -34.51 -9.65
C PHE A 202 20.79 -34.79 -10.65
N LYS A 203 20.54 -36.07 -10.90
CA LYS A 203 19.39 -36.58 -11.65
C LYS A 203 18.30 -37.06 -10.72
N GLU A 204 17.11 -37.22 -11.27
CA GLU A 204 15.97 -37.77 -10.54
C GLU A 204 16.32 -39.16 -9.97
N ASN A 205 16.07 -39.36 -8.68
CA ASN A 205 16.35 -40.58 -7.93
C ASN A 205 17.83 -41.05 -7.88
N GLU A 206 18.79 -40.19 -8.24
CA GLU A 206 20.20 -40.58 -8.32
C GLU A 206 20.77 -41.07 -6.97
N LEU A 207 20.49 -40.37 -5.86
CA LEU A 207 21.03 -40.76 -4.55
C LEU A 207 20.38 -42.05 -4.03
N GLU A 208 19.07 -42.20 -4.26
CA GLU A 208 18.30 -43.37 -3.87
C GLU A 208 18.77 -44.62 -4.64
N GLU A 209 19.10 -44.47 -5.93
CA GLU A 209 19.69 -45.52 -6.76
C GLU A 209 21.11 -45.87 -6.30
N ILE A 210 21.94 -44.86 -5.97
CA ILE A 210 23.30 -45.07 -5.45
C ILE A 210 23.27 -45.77 -4.10
N GLU A 211 22.37 -45.40 -3.17
CA GLU A 211 22.20 -46.11 -1.89
C GLU A 211 21.86 -47.59 -2.09
N ALA A 212 20.92 -47.88 -3.01
CA ALA A 212 20.52 -49.25 -3.30
C ALA A 212 21.69 -50.07 -3.89
N ALA A 213 22.45 -49.46 -4.81
CA ALA A 213 23.62 -50.08 -5.41
C ALA A 213 24.74 -50.32 -4.38
N LEU A 214 25.07 -49.34 -3.54
CA LEU A 214 26.06 -49.46 -2.47
C LEU A 214 25.69 -50.56 -1.47
N LYS A 215 24.41 -50.66 -1.10
CA LYS A 215 23.95 -51.73 -0.20
C LYS A 215 24.17 -53.12 -0.80
N LEU A 216 23.96 -53.27 -2.11
CA LEU A 216 24.21 -54.52 -2.83
C LEU A 216 25.72 -54.83 -2.90
N SER A 217 26.54 -53.82 -3.22
CA SER A 217 28.02 -53.96 -3.27
C SER A 217 28.64 -54.29 -1.91
N ASN A 218 28.20 -53.64 -0.83
CA ASN A 218 28.68 -53.92 0.53
C ASN A 218 28.33 -55.35 0.98
N ASN A 219 27.14 -55.83 0.62
CA ASN A 219 26.77 -57.23 0.86
C ASN A 219 27.67 -58.18 0.06
N ALA A 220 27.99 -57.86 -1.19
CA ALA A 220 28.89 -58.64 -2.01
C ALA A 220 30.32 -58.70 -1.41
N GLU A 221 30.83 -57.57 -0.90
CA GLU A 221 32.11 -57.52 -0.17
C GLU A 221 32.10 -58.40 1.07
N ALA A 222 31.07 -58.28 1.93
CA ALA A 222 30.95 -59.07 3.15
C ALA A 222 30.84 -60.58 2.86
N ILE A 223 30.11 -60.97 1.81
CA ILE A 223 30.05 -62.37 1.37
C ILE A 223 31.43 -62.82 0.88
N LYS A 224 32.11 -62.04 0.04
CA LYS A 224 33.43 -62.38 -0.47
C LYS A 224 34.46 -62.53 0.65
N GLU A 225 34.46 -61.62 1.62
CA GLU A 225 35.32 -61.69 2.79
C GLU A 225 35.04 -62.94 3.64
N ALA A 226 33.76 -63.29 3.83
CA ALA A 226 33.37 -64.51 4.53
C ALA A 226 33.83 -65.78 3.80
N LEU A 227 33.63 -65.85 2.47
CA LEU A 227 34.10 -66.98 1.64
C LEU A 227 35.62 -67.14 1.73
N LEU A 228 36.38 -66.03 1.60
CA LEU A 228 37.83 -66.05 1.72
C LEU A 228 38.31 -66.51 3.09
N LYS A 229 37.68 -66.04 4.19
CA LYS A 229 38.03 -66.47 5.55
C LYS A 229 37.78 -67.96 5.78
N VAL A 230 36.66 -68.49 5.28
CA VAL A 230 36.33 -69.91 5.41
C VAL A 230 37.26 -70.76 4.53
N ASN A 231 37.51 -70.35 3.29
CA ASN A 231 38.46 -71.04 2.42
C ASN A 231 39.86 -71.07 3.06
N PHE A 232 40.34 -69.92 3.56
CA PHE A 232 41.64 -69.83 4.23
C PHE A 232 41.77 -70.83 5.40
N ALA A 233 40.75 -70.95 6.25
CA ALA A 233 40.76 -71.90 7.36
C ALA A 233 40.73 -73.38 6.90
N LEU A 234 40.09 -73.69 5.78
CA LEU A 234 39.99 -75.05 5.26
C LEU A 234 41.25 -75.49 4.49
N SER A 235 41.85 -74.61 3.68
CA SER A 235 42.85 -74.97 2.66
C SER A 235 44.19 -74.23 2.75
N GLU A 236 44.23 -72.94 3.12
CA GLU A 236 45.44 -72.08 2.98
C GLU A 236 46.16 -71.70 4.28
N SER A 237 45.53 -71.90 5.45
CA SER A 237 46.13 -71.53 6.74
C SER A 237 47.43 -72.30 7.04
N GLU A 238 48.19 -71.88 8.05
CA GLU A 238 49.41 -72.61 8.47
C GLU A 238 49.15 -74.06 8.91
N GLU A 239 47.93 -74.34 9.37
CA GLU A 239 47.49 -75.68 9.74
C GLU A 239 46.08 -75.99 9.17
N PRO A 240 45.95 -76.20 7.85
CA PRO A 240 44.66 -76.35 7.17
C PRO A 240 43.84 -77.50 7.73
N MET A 241 42.54 -77.30 7.94
CA MET A 241 41.67 -78.34 8.48
C MET A 241 41.64 -79.61 7.62
N VAL A 242 41.68 -79.46 6.29
CA VAL A 242 41.74 -80.60 5.35
C VAL A 242 43.03 -81.41 5.55
N GLN A 243 44.18 -80.73 5.72
CA GLN A 243 45.46 -81.39 5.96
C GLN A 243 45.53 -82.03 7.35
N LYS A 244 45.01 -81.36 8.39
CA LYS A 244 44.88 -81.93 9.74
C LYS A 244 44.05 -83.20 9.74
N LEU A 245 42.90 -83.21 9.06
CA LEU A 245 42.06 -84.41 8.96
C LEU A 245 42.79 -85.55 8.27
N LYS A 246 43.57 -85.24 7.22
CA LYS A 246 44.41 -86.22 6.52
C LYS A 246 45.49 -86.82 7.43
N ILE A 247 46.14 -86.01 8.26
CA ILE A 247 47.13 -86.49 9.25
C ILE A 247 46.46 -87.39 10.30
N LEU A 248 45.29 -86.99 10.83
CA LEU A 248 44.52 -87.80 11.78
C LEU A 248 44.10 -89.15 11.17
N LEU A 249 43.68 -89.14 9.90
CA LEU A 249 43.36 -90.36 9.16
C LEU A 249 44.58 -91.29 9.10
N GLN A 250 45.75 -90.78 8.69
CA GLN A 250 46.99 -91.56 8.58
C GLN A 250 47.44 -92.21 9.90
N GLN A 251 47.09 -91.61 11.04
CA GLN A 251 47.40 -92.19 12.36
C GLN A 251 46.50 -93.38 12.72
N LEU A 252 45.26 -93.41 12.22
CA LEU A 252 44.29 -94.48 12.51
C LEU A 252 44.37 -95.63 11.50
N THR A 253 44.75 -95.38 10.25
CA THR A 253 44.83 -96.39 9.18
C THR A 253 45.63 -97.65 9.54
N PRO A 254 46.81 -97.58 10.20
CA PRO A 254 47.59 -98.76 10.56
C PRO A 254 46.89 -99.71 11.55
N PHE A 255 45.87 -99.23 12.27
CA PHE A 255 45.14 -100.00 13.27
C PHE A 255 43.81 -100.54 12.74
N ALA A 256 43.50 -100.38 11.44
CA ALA A 256 42.25 -100.82 10.84
C ALA A 256 41.96 -102.31 11.07
N ASP A 257 42.98 -103.17 11.00
CA ASP A 257 42.87 -104.62 11.22
C ASP A 257 42.90 -105.02 12.70
N ALA A 258 43.29 -104.10 13.59
CA ALA A 258 43.45 -104.36 15.02
C ALA A 258 42.13 -104.29 15.80
N HIS A 259 41.11 -103.59 15.28
CA HIS A 259 39.82 -103.46 15.95
C HIS A 259 38.66 -103.35 14.94
N PRO A 260 37.64 -104.22 15.00
CA PRO A 260 36.58 -104.31 13.97
C PRO A 260 35.69 -103.06 13.84
N SER A 261 35.68 -102.17 14.84
CA SER A 261 34.95 -100.90 14.78
C SER A 261 35.72 -99.73 14.17
N LEU A 262 37.03 -99.87 13.91
CA LEU A 262 37.86 -98.80 13.33
C LEU A 262 37.64 -98.58 11.83
N PRO A 263 37.52 -99.61 10.97
CA PRO A 263 37.28 -99.42 9.54
C PRO A 263 36.10 -98.50 9.19
N PRO A 264 34.89 -98.63 9.79
CA PRO A 264 33.79 -97.71 9.49
C PRO A 264 34.03 -96.28 9.98
N LEU A 265 34.89 -96.06 10.99
CA LEU A 265 35.30 -94.72 11.42
C LEU A 265 36.32 -94.10 10.46
N ILE A 266 37.27 -94.89 9.97
CA ILE A 266 38.27 -94.47 8.98
C ILE A 266 37.59 -94.07 7.68
N GLU A 267 36.62 -94.85 7.20
CA GLU A 267 35.82 -94.51 6.01
C GLU A 267 35.08 -93.19 6.16
N ARG A 268 34.44 -92.96 7.32
CA ARG A 268 33.75 -91.69 7.60
C ARG A 268 34.71 -90.50 7.66
N LEU A 269 35.89 -90.67 8.24
CA LEU A 269 36.92 -89.63 8.27
C LEU A 269 37.47 -89.33 6.88
N ALA A 270 37.69 -90.35 6.05
CA ALA A 270 38.13 -90.19 4.66
C ALA A 270 37.07 -89.45 3.84
N ALA A 271 35.80 -89.85 3.95
CA ALA A 271 34.69 -89.17 3.28
C ALA A 271 34.58 -87.70 3.72
N THR A 272 34.72 -87.42 5.02
CA THR A 272 34.68 -86.04 5.54
C THR A 272 35.87 -85.21 5.04
N GLN A 273 37.06 -85.80 4.89
CA GLN A 273 38.24 -85.12 4.37
C GLN A 273 38.07 -84.73 2.89
N ILE A 274 37.48 -85.60 2.08
CA ILE A 274 37.15 -85.33 0.67
C ILE A 274 36.07 -84.25 0.60
N GLU A 275 34.99 -84.38 1.38
CA GLU A 275 33.90 -83.40 1.41
C GLU A 275 34.39 -81.99 1.79
N LEU A 276 35.25 -81.87 2.82
CA LEU A 276 35.83 -80.58 3.20
C LEU A 276 36.75 -79.99 2.12
N GLN A 277 37.42 -80.85 1.35
CA GLN A 277 38.26 -80.42 0.23
C GLN A 277 37.41 -79.90 -0.94
N ASP A 278 36.31 -80.58 -1.25
CA ASP A 278 35.38 -80.16 -2.29
C ASP A 278 34.67 -78.85 -1.90
N ILE A 279 34.24 -78.72 -0.63
CA ILE A 279 33.67 -77.47 -0.10
C ILE A 279 34.68 -76.32 -0.24
N ALA A 280 35.97 -76.53 0.09
CA ALA A 280 36.99 -75.49 -0.07
C ALA A 280 37.13 -75.05 -1.54
N ALA A 281 37.18 -76.00 -2.48
CA ALA A 281 37.28 -75.72 -3.91
C ALA A 281 36.03 -74.99 -4.46
N ASP A 282 34.85 -75.30 -3.95
CA ASP A 282 33.62 -74.62 -4.34
C ASP A 282 33.54 -73.21 -3.76
N LEU A 283 34.00 -72.99 -2.53
CA LEU A 283 34.11 -71.65 -1.93
C LEU A 283 35.07 -70.75 -2.71
N GLU A 284 36.21 -71.29 -3.18
CA GLU A 284 37.17 -70.57 -4.02
C GLU A 284 36.53 -70.13 -5.35
N LYS A 285 35.89 -71.07 -6.07
CA LYS A 285 35.17 -70.75 -7.32
C LYS A 285 34.05 -69.73 -7.11
N MET A 286 33.31 -69.84 -6.01
CA MET A 286 32.26 -68.86 -5.67
C MET A 286 32.86 -67.47 -5.39
N GLY A 287 33.99 -67.41 -4.68
CA GLY A 287 34.71 -66.17 -4.38
C GLY A 287 35.18 -65.44 -5.64
N ASP A 288 35.64 -66.18 -6.65
CA ASP A 288 36.09 -65.62 -7.94
C ASP A 288 34.95 -65.00 -8.75
N HIS A 289 33.71 -65.50 -8.59
CA HIS A 289 32.54 -64.98 -9.30
C HIS A 289 31.95 -63.73 -8.66
N ILE A 290 32.29 -63.41 -7.41
CA ILE A 290 31.83 -62.18 -6.75
C ILE A 290 32.65 -61.00 -7.26
N GLN A 291 32.03 -60.23 -8.16
CA GLN A 291 32.54 -58.96 -8.65
C GLN A 291 32.33 -57.87 -7.58
N TYR A 292 33.45 -57.39 -7.03
CA TYR A 292 33.49 -56.22 -6.18
C TYR A 292 34.49 -55.24 -6.78
N ASP A 293 34.05 -54.03 -7.06
CA ASP A 293 34.83 -52.98 -7.71
C ASP A 293 34.99 -51.83 -6.72
N ALA A 294 36.14 -51.79 -6.04
CA ALA A 294 36.40 -50.85 -4.95
C ALA A 294 36.41 -49.39 -5.44
N GLU A 295 36.92 -49.12 -6.65
CA GLU A 295 36.97 -47.77 -7.22
C GLU A 295 35.56 -47.22 -7.45
N LYS A 296 34.66 -48.03 -8.02
CA LYS A 296 33.25 -47.60 -8.22
C LYS A 296 32.52 -47.37 -6.90
N VAL A 297 32.79 -48.20 -5.88
CA VAL A 297 32.20 -48.02 -4.55
C VAL A 297 32.69 -46.71 -3.91
N GLU A 298 33.96 -46.36 -4.10
CA GLU A 298 34.51 -45.09 -3.62
C GLU A 298 33.87 -43.89 -4.36
N GLU A 299 33.79 -43.91 -5.69
CA GLU A 299 33.09 -42.89 -6.49
C GLU A 299 31.63 -42.71 -6.05
N MET A 300 30.90 -43.82 -5.84
CA MET A 300 29.53 -43.80 -5.36
C MET A 300 29.41 -43.19 -3.96
N ASN A 301 30.34 -43.52 -3.04
CA ASN A 301 30.35 -42.94 -1.69
C ASN A 301 30.67 -41.44 -1.70
N GLU A 302 31.61 -41.00 -2.54
CA GLU A 302 31.92 -39.56 -2.71
C GLU A 302 30.70 -38.80 -3.24
N ARG A 303 30.02 -39.35 -4.25
CA ARG A 303 28.80 -38.78 -4.81
C ARG A 303 27.67 -38.73 -3.78
N LEU A 304 27.48 -39.78 -2.99
CA LEU A 304 26.50 -39.83 -1.91
C LEU A 304 26.80 -38.80 -0.81
N SER A 305 28.08 -38.65 -0.44
CA SER A 305 28.55 -37.68 0.55
C SER A 305 28.27 -36.24 0.11
N LEU A 306 28.48 -35.93 -1.17
CA LEU A 306 28.10 -34.64 -1.74
C LEU A 306 26.58 -34.39 -1.62
N GLY A 307 25.78 -35.40 -1.97
CA GLY A 307 24.31 -35.35 -1.85
C GLY A 307 23.84 -35.06 -0.43
N TYR A 308 24.34 -35.80 0.56
CA TYR A 308 23.99 -35.59 1.96
C TYR A 308 24.45 -34.25 2.52
N LYS A 309 25.62 -33.75 2.11
CA LYS A 309 26.06 -32.40 2.51
C LYS A 309 25.08 -31.33 2.04
N LEU A 310 24.61 -31.42 0.81
CA LEU A 310 23.65 -30.48 0.24
C LEU A 310 22.26 -30.63 0.88
N GLN A 311 21.79 -31.87 1.07
CA GLN A 311 20.56 -32.14 1.83
C GLN A 311 20.61 -31.55 3.24
N GLN A 312 21.70 -31.75 3.98
CA GLN A 312 21.87 -31.21 5.32
C GLN A 312 21.93 -29.68 5.33
N LYS A 313 22.63 -29.08 4.36
CA LYS A 313 22.74 -27.62 4.22
C LYS A 313 21.38 -26.95 4.00
N HIS A 314 20.51 -27.59 3.21
CA HIS A 314 19.18 -27.07 2.88
C HIS A 314 18.04 -27.65 3.74
N GLY A 315 18.32 -28.60 4.63
CA GLY A 315 17.33 -29.25 5.49
C GLY A 315 16.36 -30.17 4.73
N LEU A 316 16.84 -30.82 3.67
CA LEU A 316 16.05 -31.68 2.78
C LEU A 316 16.38 -33.17 2.99
N HIS A 317 15.52 -34.06 2.50
CA HIS A 317 15.60 -35.50 2.75
C HIS A 317 15.60 -36.38 1.49
N SER A 318 15.41 -35.81 0.30
CA SER A 318 15.37 -36.58 -0.95
C SER A 318 16.04 -35.84 -2.11
N THR A 319 16.41 -36.58 -3.15
CA THR A 319 16.93 -35.99 -4.38
C THR A 319 15.87 -35.13 -5.08
N ALA A 320 14.60 -35.55 -5.02
CA ALA A 320 13.49 -34.80 -5.60
C ALA A 320 13.29 -33.42 -4.96
N GLU A 321 13.47 -33.33 -3.63
CA GLU A 321 13.41 -32.05 -2.92
C GLU A 321 14.54 -31.09 -3.32
N LEU A 322 15.76 -31.61 -3.53
CA LEU A 322 16.88 -30.79 -4.01
C LEU A 322 16.63 -30.23 -5.41
N LEU A 323 16.08 -31.04 -6.32
CA LEU A 323 15.71 -30.61 -7.66
C LEU A 323 14.58 -29.57 -7.62
N ALA A 324 13.58 -29.77 -6.76
CA ALA A 324 12.50 -28.79 -6.57
C ALA A 324 13.03 -27.45 -6.04
N LEU A 325 13.99 -27.47 -5.10
CA LEU A 325 14.66 -26.27 -4.61
C LEU A 325 15.44 -25.57 -5.73
N GLN A 326 16.17 -26.33 -6.54
CA GLN A 326 16.91 -25.79 -7.69
C GLN A 326 15.97 -25.09 -8.69
N GLU A 327 14.82 -25.69 -9.00
CA GLU A 327 13.82 -25.06 -9.86
C GLU A 327 13.23 -23.78 -9.24
N ASP A 328 12.93 -23.80 -7.93
CA ASP A 328 12.38 -22.64 -7.23
C ASP A 328 13.38 -21.47 -7.23
N LEU A 329 14.66 -21.75 -6.95
CA LEU A 329 15.74 -20.76 -7.02
C LEU A 329 15.87 -20.18 -8.44
N ASN A 330 15.83 -21.01 -9.48
CA ASN A 330 15.85 -20.55 -10.87
C ASN A 330 14.67 -19.62 -11.20
N ARG A 331 13.45 -19.99 -10.76
CA ARG A 331 12.26 -19.13 -10.96
C ARG A 331 12.39 -17.79 -10.24
N LYS A 332 12.91 -17.79 -9.01
CA LYS A 332 13.17 -16.56 -8.25
C LYS A 332 14.19 -15.67 -8.96
N LEU A 333 15.29 -16.23 -9.44
CA LEU A 333 16.31 -15.48 -10.19
C LEU A 333 15.76 -14.89 -11.50
N GLN A 334 14.93 -15.65 -12.24
CA GLN A 334 14.25 -15.12 -13.43
C GLN A 334 13.23 -14.02 -13.13
N ALA A 335 12.59 -14.05 -11.95
CA ALA A 335 11.67 -12.99 -11.55
C ALA A 335 12.41 -11.65 -11.34
N VAL A 336 13.67 -11.68 -10.89
CA VAL A 336 14.52 -10.47 -10.78
C VAL A 336 14.76 -9.86 -12.15
N LEU A 337 15.04 -10.66 -13.18
CA LEU A 337 15.23 -10.11 -14.54
C LEU A 337 13.98 -9.41 -15.08
N LYS A 338 12.79 -9.94 -14.78
CA LYS A 338 11.52 -9.30 -15.19
C LYS A 338 11.27 -7.98 -14.46
N ILE A 339 11.64 -7.89 -13.17
CA ILE A 339 11.41 -6.67 -12.39
C ILE A 339 12.21 -5.49 -12.96
N ASP A 340 13.37 -5.75 -13.55
CA ASP A 340 14.19 -4.73 -14.20
C ASP A 340 13.51 -4.13 -15.44
N ASP A 341 12.92 -4.99 -16.27
CA ASP A 341 12.15 -4.56 -17.44
C ASP A 341 10.90 -3.77 -17.01
N ASP A 342 10.20 -4.24 -15.97
CA ASP A 342 9.03 -3.56 -15.42
C ASP A 342 9.38 -2.18 -14.85
N ILE A 343 10.51 -2.06 -14.14
CA ILE A 343 11.02 -0.78 -13.62
C ILE A 343 11.37 0.19 -14.75
N LEU A 344 12.02 -0.30 -15.82
CA LEU A 344 12.36 0.53 -16.98
C LEU A 344 11.09 1.09 -17.66
N GLN A 345 10.07 0.25 -17.82
CA GLN A 345 8.80 0.65 -18.41
C GLN A 345 8.05 1.64 -17.51
N ALA A 346 7.92 1.35 -16.22
CA ALA A 346 7.28 2.24 -15.24
C ALA A 346 8.00 3.59 -15.13
N LYS A 347 9.34 3.60 -15.25
CA LYS A 347 10.14 4.84 -15.23
C LYS A 347 9.84 5.68 -16.46
N LYS A 348 9.83 5.06 -17.64
CA LYS A 348 9.51 5.73 -18.90
C LYS A 348 8.10 6.34 -18.86
N GLU A 349 7.12 5.59 -18.36
CA GLU A 349 5.76 6.10 -18.19
C GLU A 349 5.72 7.28 -17.21
N THR A 350 6.35 7.14 -16.05
CA THR A 350 6.45 8.22 -15.04
C THR A 350 7.08 9.48 -15.61
N ASP A 351 8.17 9.36 -16.38
CA ASP A 351 8.86 10.49 -17.01
C ASP A 351 7.99 11.17 -18.07
N THR A 352 7.25 10.39 -18.87
CA THR A 352 6.33 10.94 -19.88
C THR A 352 5.17 11.71 -19.24
N LEU A 353 4.56 11.15 -18.19
CA LEU A 353 3.48 11.79 -17.44
C LEU A 353 3.97 13.04 -16.71
N PHE A 354 5.19 13.01 -16.16
CA PHE A 354 5.82 14.16 -15.53
C PHE A 354 6.03 15.31 -16.54
N ALA A 355 6.56 15.00 -17.72
CA ALA A 355 6.77 15.99 -18.78
C ALA A 355 5.43 16.60 -19.25
N ALA A 356 4.39 15.77 -19.40
CA ALA A 356 3.05 16.23 -19.74
C ALA A 356 2.43 17.13 -18.65
N ALA A 357 2.53 16.71 -17.37
CA ALA A 357 2.08 17.50 -16.23
C ALA A 357 2.80 18.85 -16.17
N LYS A 358 4.13 18.86 -16.34
CA LYS A 358 4.95 20.08 -16.34
C LYS A 358 4.55 21.03 -17.47
N SER A 359 4.39 20.53 -18.70
CA SER A 359 3.98 21.36 -19.84
C SER A 359 2.60 21.99 -19.62
N ASN A 360 1.64 21.25 -19.05
CA ASN A 360 0.32 21.80 -18.74
C ASN A 360 0.38 22.80 -17.57
N ALA A 361 1.17 22.54 -16.53
CA ALA A 361 1.39 23.48 -15.45
C ALA A 361 2.01 24.81 -15.93
N GLU A 362 2.97 24.75 -16.86
CA GLU A 362 3.57 25.95 -17.47
C GLU A 362 2.53 26.77 -18.26
N LYS A 363 1.63 26.10 -18.99
CA LYS A 363 0.52 26.78 -19.69
C LYS A 363 -0.44 27.45 -18.71
N ILE A 364 -0.81 26.76 -17.63
CA ILE A 364 -1.67 27.29 -16.55
C ILE A 364 -1.00 28.52 -15.92
N SER A 365 0.27 28.42 -15.56
CA SER A 365 1.06 29.52 -14.96
C SER A 365 1.14 30.74 -15.88
N ALA A 366 1.36 30.53 -17.18
CA ALA A 366 1.37 31.60 -18.18
C ALA A 366 0.00 32.31 -18.29
N GLN A 367 -1.10 31.55 -18.24
CA GLN A 367 -2.45 32.13 -18.24
C GLN A 367 -2.73 32.90 -16.94
N ARG A 368 -2.42 32.34 -15.77
CA ARG A 368 -2.54 33.04 -14.48
C ARG A 368 -1.81 34.38 -14.51
N LYS A 369 -0.53 34.37 -14.91
CA LYS A 369 0.30 35.59 -14.99
C LYS A 369 -0.27 36.65 -15.93
N LYS A 370 -0.87 36.24 -17.05
CA LYS A 370 -1.53 37.14 -18.01
C LYS A 370 -2.76 37.81 -17.41
N HIS A 371 -3.51 37.10 -16.55
CA HIS A 371 -4.76 37.57 -15.95
C HIS A 371 -4.59 38.27 -14.58
N CYS A 372 -3.44 38.13 -13.91
CA CYS A 372 -3.15 38.87 -12.67
C CYS A 372 -3.18 40.39 -12.85
N LYS A 373 -2.48 40.95 -13.84
CA LYS A 373 -2.43 42.41 -14.04
C LYS A 373 -3.79 43.05 -14.34
N PRO A 374 -4.60 42.51 -15.28
CA PRO A 374 -5.95 43.04 -15.52
C PRO A 374 -6.86 42.97 -14.28
N LEU A 375 -6.72 41.93 -13.47
CA LEU A 375 -7.47 41.79 -12.23
C LEU A 375 -7.05 42.85 -11.20
N GLU A 376 -5.75 43.05 -11.00
CA GLU A 376 -5.22 44.12 -10.14
C GLU A 376 -5.76 45.50 -10.57
N GLU A 377 -5.72 45.84 -11.86
CA GLU A 377 -6.16 47.13 -12.38
C GLU A 377 -7.66 47.38 -12.15
N LYS A 378 -8.50 46.37 -12.42
CA LYS A 378 -9.95 46.46 -12.19
C LYS A 378 -10.27 46.65 -10.72
N VAL A 379 -9.67 45.84 -9.84
CA VAL A 379 -9.90 45.92 -8.40
C VAL A 379 -9.40 47.26 -7.85
N ASN A 380 -8.21 47.71 -8.26
CA ASN A 380 -7.67 49.01 -7.87
C ASN A 380 -8.51 50.20 -8.34
N THR A 381 -9.23 50.05 -9.46
CA THR A 381 -10.17 51.08 -9.95
C THR A 381 -11.42 51.14 -9.07
N LEU A 382 -11.99 49.98 -8.73
CA LEU A 382 -13.17 49.89 -7.87
C LEU A 382 -12.87 50.38 -6.44
N ILE A 383 -11.72 50.02 -5.88
CA ILE A 383 -11.31 50.46 -4.54
C ILE A 383 -11.24 51.99 -4.42
N LYS A 384 -10.80 52.68 -5.47
CA LYS A 384 -10.81 54.15 -5.53
C LYS A 384 -12.22 54.72 -5.48
N GLN A 385 -13.18 54.07 -6.13
CA GLN A 385 -14.59 54.50 -6.15
C GLN A 385 -15.27 54.32 -4.79
N VAL A 386 -14.82 53.34 -3.99
CA VAL A 386 -15.33 53.06 -2.63
C VAL A 386 -14.69 53.99 -1.58
N GLY A 387 -13.97 55.03 -1.99
CA GLY A 387 -13.43 56.05 -1.09
C GLY A 387 -12.05 55.75 -0.51
N MET A 388 -11.32 54.77 -1.07
CA MET A 388 -9.94 54.44 -0.68
C MET A 388 -8.94 54.76 -1.81
N PRO A 389 -8.65 56.05 -2.11
CA PRO A 389 -7.87 56.44 -3.29
C PRO A 389 -6.42 55.93 -3.29
N ASN A 390 -5.83 55.81 -2.10
CA ASN A 390 -4.44 55.40 -1.87
C ASN A 390 -4.29 53.88 -1.68
N ALA A 391 -5.39 53.14 -1.63
CA ALA A 391 -5.32 51.69 -1.46
C ALA A 391 -4.93 51.01 -2.78
N ARG A 392 -4.14 49.95 -2.67
CA ARG A 392 -3.68 49.12 -3.78
C ARG A 392 -3.67 47.64 -3.41
N LEU A 393 -4.21 46.82 -4.31
CA LEU A 393 -4.04 45.37 -4.35
C LEU A 393 -2.94 45.02 -5.37
N LYS A 394 -2.07 44.08 -4.98
CA LYS A 394 -1.05 43.43 -5.82
C LYS A 394 -1.21 41.92 -5.65
N ILE A 395 -1.12 41.16 -6.74
CA ILE A 395 -1.19 39.70 -6.75
C ILE A 395 0.23 39.19 -6.95
N ALA A 396 0.78 38.57 -5.90
CA ALA A 396 2.06 37.89 -5.98
C ALA A 396 1.84 36.45 -6.46
N MET A 397 2.71 36.00 -7.36
CA MET A 397 2.70 34.63 -7.86
C MET A 397 4.11 34.06 -7.80
N GLU A 398 4.26 32.94 -7.09
CA GLU A 398 5.52 32.24 -6.91
C GLU A 398 5.46 30.86 -7.56
N SER A 399 6.56 30.44 -8.17
CA SER A 399 6.68 29.11 -8.74
C SER A 399 7.00 28.09 -7.65
N VAL A 400 6.22 27.02 -7.58
CA VAL A 400 6.35 25.93 -6.60
C VAL A 400 6.43 24.58 -7.32
N PRO A 401 6.92 23.51 -6.66
CA PRO A 401 6.83 22.16 -7.21
C PRO A 401 5.40 21.78 -7.62
N LEU A 402 5.29 20.88 -8.60
CA LEU A 402 4.01 20.37 -9.08
C LEU A 402 3.17 19.83 -7.92
N HIS A 403 1.96 20.34 -7.79
CA HIS A 403 0.94 19.91 -6.84
C HIS A 403 -0.42 19.82 -7.54
N ALA A 404 -1.47 19.40 -6.83
CA ALA A 404 -2.78 19.13 -7.43
C ALA A 404 -3.41 20.31 -8.20
N SER A 405 -3.00 21.55 -7.89
CA SER A 405 -3.54 22.78 -8.50
C SER A 405 -2.56 23.49 -9.44
N GLY A 406 -1.43 22.85 -9.78
CA GLY A 406 -0.46 23.37 -10.76
C GLY A 406 0.95 23.48 -10.19
N ALA A 407 1.68 24.51 -10.61
CA ALA A 407 3.04 24.82 -10.16
C ALA A 407 3.17 26.27 -9.67
N ASP A 408 2.07 26.88 -9.24
CA ASP A 408 2.02 28.26 -8.78
C ASP A 408 1.39 28.36 -7.40
N ARG A 409 1.93 29.25 -6.58
CA ARG A 409 1.31 29.75 -5.36
C ARG A 409 0.92 31.21 -5.60
N VAL A 410 -0.35 31.52 -5.37
CA VAL A 410 -0.90 32.89 -5.49
C VAL A 410 -1.12 33.46 -4.10
N GLU A 411 -0.70 34.70 -3.90
CA GLU A 411 -0.95 35.45 -2.67
C GLU A 411 -1.43 36.87 -2.99
N PHE A 412 -2.57 37.27 -2.42
CA PHE A 412 -3.08 38.62 -2.54
C PHE A 412 -2.45 39.52 -1.48
N LEU A 413 -1.75 40.56 -1.94
CA LEU A 413 -1.11 41.55 -1.10
C LEU A 413 -1.87 42.86 -1.17
N PHE A 414 -2.17 43.46 -0.03
CA PHE A 414 -2.93 44.70 0.07
C PHE A 414 -2.14 45.76 0.82
N ASN A 415 -2.28 47.01 0.37
CA ASN A 415 -1.84 48.18 1.10
C ASN A 415 -2.98 49.21 1.10
N ALA A 416 -3.43 49.61 2.29
CA ALA A 416 -4.53 50.57 2.44
C ALA A 416 -4.13 52.03 2.18
N ASN A 417 -2.86 52.39 2.40
CA ASN A 417 -2.36 53.77 2.39
C ASN A 417 -0.99 53.85 1.69
N LEU A 418 -0.96 53.70 0.37
CA LEU A 418 0.24 53.89 -0.42
C LEU A 418 0.49 55.39 -0.64
N PRO A 419 1.62 55.98 -0.16
CA PRO A 419 1.91 57.39 -0.37
C PRO A 419 2.15 57.70 -1.86
N ALA A 420 1.55 58.78 -2.36
CA ALA A 420 1.49 59.12 -3.79
C ALA A 420 2.85 59.43 -4.46
N THR A 421 3.95 59.53 -3.71
CA THR A 421 5.23 60.12 -4.17
C THR A 421 6.46 59.22 -4.09
N GLN A 422 6.35 57.94 -3.74
CA GLN A 422 7.51 57.02 -3.76
C GLN A 422 7.40 55.96 -4.87
N LYS A 423 8.53 55.71 -5.55
CA LYS A 423 8.71 54.54 -6.42
C LYS A 423 8.28 53.29 -5.65
N MET A 424 7.57 52.38 -6.32
CA MET A 424 7.04 51.13 -5.76
C MET A 424 8.13 50.36 -4.98
N ASN A 425 8.20 50.57 -3.67
CA ASN A 425 8.97 49.70 -2.78
C ASN A 425 8.10 48.48 -2.47
N GLU A 426 8.59 47.29 -2.81
CA GLU A 426 7.84 46.03 -2.64
C GLU A 426 7.52 45.73 -1.17
N ASN A 427 8.31 46.27 -0.24
CA ASN A 427 8.15 46.10 1.22
C ASN A 427 6.92 46.80 1.82
N LEU A 428 6.12 47.52 1.04
CA LEU A 428 4.92 48.22 1.51
C LEU A 428 3.66 47.36 1.39
N PHE A 429 3.69 46.25 0.67
CA PHE A 429 2.53 45.38 0.49
C PHE A 429 2.56 44.25 1.51
N VAL A 430 1.44 44.03 2.22
CA VAL A 430 1.32 42.99 3.24
C VAL A 430 0.29 41.96 2.76
N PRO A 431 0.49 40.65 2.99
CA PRO A 431 -0.55 39.68 2.72
C PRO A 431 -1.85 40.07 3.40
N ILE A 432 -2.98 39.79 2.75
CA ILE A 432 -4.28 39.93 3.39
C ILE A 432 -4.32 38.87 4.50
N ARG A 433 -4.06 39.29 5.74
CA ARG A 433 -4.02 38.43 6.93
C ARG A 433 -5.27 38.64 7.77
N LYS A 434 -5.63 37.61 8.53
CA LYS A 434 -6.59 37.70 9.64
C LYS A 434 -6.13 38.84 10.58
N VAL A 435 -7.01 39.82 10.80
CA VAL A 435 -6.88 40.79 11.91
C VAL A 435 -7.61 40.21 13.11
#